data_AF-A0A7K1UYK9-F1
#
_entry.id   AF-A0A7K1UYK9-F1
#
_cell.length_a   1.000
_cell.length_b   1.000
_cell.length_c   1.000
_cell.angle_alpha   90.00
_cell.angle_beta   90.00
_cell.angle_gamma   90.00
#
_symmetry.space_group_name_H-M   'P 1'
#
loop_
_entity.id
_entity.type
_entity.pdbx_description
1 polymer ?
#
loop_
_entity_poly.entity_id
_entity_poly.type
_entity_poly.pdbx_seq_one_letter_code
_entity_poly.pdbx_strand_id
1 'polypeptide(L)'
;MSTQKRRDRYTPLEALHRTELIGSLRDYGYTYSEIARTLQISLSKVEKCLGEAATLRAQGLTKAEVAELLRVPYGSLSRMLPAAHSATITARQNQVLDLTSDMRGVQVDLIAAYLDVELSTAYNIVSSLIDKGLLFPLIRVGQGRAWAVPKKEAASPRVGWRTKDWAPSMMWANHDRATAQARIMLVGSDPHRWVSERQLRRRAEEIAAAARDAAEFSSSREPRPGRPHIHDGWVLRKTNGELQWWAVEVELTRKWSTDMDIALQGAMRATQSAPPFRQVTELAGLLYLCRTSSVMDGVTAAVGRLPGDVAAIDIDFETRDLDDDWSAFLARRAERKAAEKAKRDKRIHTSKEAS
;
A
#
# COMPACT_ATOMS: atom_id res chain seq x y z
N MET A 1 23.51 24.35 -16.17
CA MET A 1 23.07 24.27 -14.75
C MET A 1 21.57 24.56 -14.69
N SER A 2 20.78 23.57 -14.27
CA SER A 2 19.32 23.52 -14.40
C SER A 2 18.58 24.55 -13.52
N THR A 3 17.63 25.26 -14.13
CA THR A 3 16.67 26.19 -13.51
C THR A 3 15.87 25.58 -12.35
N GLN A 4 15.78 24.25 -12.27
CA GLN A 4 15.13 23.52 -11.18
C GLN A 4 15.85 23.73 -9.83
N LYS A 5 17.20 23.73 -9.82
CA LYS A 5 18.01 23.89 -8.59
C LYS A 5 17.97 25.32 -8.04
N ARG A 6 17.68 26.33 -8.88
CA ARG A 6 17.50 27.72 -8.41
C ARG A 6 16.16 27.90 -7.70
N ARG A 7 15.06 27.33 -8.21
CA ARG A 7 13.73 27.41 -7.57
C ARG A 7 13.71 26.83 -6.15
N ASP A 8 14.39 25.70 -5.91
CA ASP A 8 14.42 25.06 -4.59
C ASP A 8 15.15 25.89 -3.51
N ARG A 9 16.18 26.66 -3.88
CA ARG A 9 16.94 27.47 -2.91
C ARG A 9 16.17 28.69 -2.40
N TYR A 10 15.29 29.26 -3.22
CA TYR A 10 14.52 30.45 -2.86
C TYR A 10 13.17 30.10 -2.23
N THR A 11 12.67 28.87 -2.39
CA THR A 11 11.36 28.47 -1.85
C THR A 11 11.24 28.68 -0.32
N PRO A 12 12.25 28.34 0.51
CA PRO A 12 12.19 28.62 1.95
C PRO A 12 12.25 30.12 2.27
N LEU A 13 13.09 30.88 1.57
CA LEU A 13 13.23 32.33 1.72
C LEU A 13 11.96 33.07 1.29
N GLU A 14 11.32 32.63 0.20
CA GLU A 14 10.02 33.14 -0.24
C GLU A 14 8.91 32.82 0.77
N ALA A 15 8.96 31.65 1.42
CA ALA A 15 7.99 31.31 2.47
C ALA A 15 8.19 32.17 3.73
N LEU A 16 9.43 32.44 4.11
CA LEU A 16 9.79 33.24 5.28
C LEU A 16 9.39 34.71 5.09
N HIS A 17 9.82 35.35 3.99
CA HIS A 17 9.41 36.72 3.66
C HIS A 17 7.90 36.85 3.46
N ARG A 18 7.23 35.83 2.90
CA ARG A 18 5.77 35.84 2.75
C ARG A 18 5.07 35.84 4.10
N THR A 19 5.60 35.10 5.08
CA THR A 19 5.05 35.07 6.43
C THR A 19 5.20 36.43 7.11
N GLU A 20 6.37 37.07 6.97
CA GLU A 20 6.64 38.42 7.50
C GLU A 20 5.76 39.51 6.86
N LEU A 21 5.60 39.46 5.52
CA LEU A 21 4.74 40.41 4.79
C LEU A 21 3.27 40.25 5.17
N ILE A 22 2.78 39.01 5.25
CA ILE A 22 1.39 38.73 5.63
C ILE A 22 1.15 39.14 7.10
N GLY A 23 2.08 38.81 8.00
CA GLY A 23 2.02 39.21 9.41
C GLY A 23 2.00 40.73 9.57
N SER A 24 2.93 41.43 8.92
CA SER A 24 2.98 42.90 8.94
C SER A 24 1.68 43.54 8.45
N LEU A 25 1.13 43.09 7.31
CA LEU A 25 -0.15 43.63 6.81
C LEU A 25 -1.29 43.36 7.78
N ARG A 26 -1.28 42.20 8.44
CA ARG A 26 -2.27 41.86 9.46
C ARG A 26 -2.16 42.77 10.69
N ASP A 27 -0.94 43.06 11.14
CA ASP A 27 -0.66 43.99 12.24
C ASP A 27 -1.07 45.44 11.91
N TYR A 28 -0.98 45.84 10.63
CA TYR A 28 -1.54 47.10 10.13
C TYR A 28 -3.07 47.13 10.02
N GLY A 29 -3.75 46.06 10.44
CA GLY A 29 -5.22 45.98 10.52
C GLY A 29 -5.90 45.48 9.24
N TYR A 30 -5.14 44.99 8.25
CA TYR A 30 -5.76 44.45 7.04
C TYR A 30 -6.52 43.15 7.36
N THR A 31 -7.68 42.99 6.72
CA THR A 31 -8.45 41.75 6.75
C THR A 31 -7.84 40.69 5.84
N TYR A 32 -8.20 39.42 6.05
CA TYR A 32 -7.74 38.31 5.20
C TYR A 32 -8.04 38.55 3.72
N SER A 33 -9.21 39.08 3.41
CA SER A 33 -9.64 39.39 2.05
C SER A 33 -8.80 40.50 1.42
N GLU A 34 -8.42 41.51 2.20
CA GLU A 34 -7.56 42.61 1.73
C GLU A 34 -6.12 42.14 1.54
N ILE A 35 -5.56 41.36 2.48
CA ILE A 35 -4.22 40.77 2.33
C ILE A 35 -4.15 39.90 1.08
N ALA A 36 -5.13 39.00 0.90
CA ALA A 36 -5.21 38.12 -0.27
C ALA A 36 -5.26 38.91 -1.58
N ARG A 37 -6.01 40.02 -1.60
CA ARG A 37 -6.11 40.91 -2.77
C ARG A 37 -4.82 41.68 -3.02
N THR A 38 -4.24 42.30 -1.99
CA THR A 38 -3.01 43.10 -2.07
C THR A 38 -1.83 42.27 -2.55
N LEU A 39 -1.69 41.05 -2.03
CA LEU A 39 -0.60 40.14 -2.38
C LEU A 39 -0.92 39.19 -3.55
N GLN A 40 -2.13 39.27 -4.12
CA GLN A 40 -2.63 38.37 -5.16
C GLN A 40 -2.45 36.88 -4.83
N ILE A 41 -2.77 36.49 -3.60
CA ILE A 41 -2.70 35.11 -3.10
C ILE A 41 -4.07 34.59 -2.67
N SER A 42 -4.19 33.27 -2.51
CA SER A 42 -5.43 32.67 -2.00
C SER A 42 -5.59 32.90 -0.49
N LEU A 43 -6.84 32.96 -0.02
CA LEU A 43 -7.15 33.01 1.41
C LEU A 43 -6.56 31.83 2.19
N SER A 44 -6.43 30.65 1.57
CA SER A 44 -5.77 29.48 2.18
C SER A 44 -4.27 29.71 2.42
N LYS A 45 -3.59 30.47 1.54
CA LYS A 45 -2.18 30.85 1.76
C LYS A 45 -2.04 31.87 2.89
N VAL A 46 -2.99 32.80 3.01
CA VAL A 46 -3.05 33.75 4.15
C VAL A 46 -3.23 32.98 5.46
N GLU A 47 -4.22 32.08 5.51
CA GLU A 47 -4.46 31.22 6.69
C GLU A 47 -3.25 30.35 7.04
N LYS A 48 -2.54 29.80 6.04
CA LYS A 48 -1.34 29.01 6.29
C LYS A 48 -0.23 29.80 7.00
N CYS A 49 -0.16 31.12 6.78
CA CYS A 49 0.83 31.99 7.42
C CYS A 49 0.35 32.50 8.79
N LEU A 50 -0.93 32.86 8.92
CA LEU A 50 -1.47 33.48 10.15
C LEU A 50 -2.04 32.48 11.15
N GLY A 51 -2.69 31.40 10.70
CA GLY A 51 -3.28 30.36 11.55
C GLY A 51 -4.43 30.83 12.45
N GLU A 52 -4.97 32.04 12.26
CA GLU A 52 -5.98 32.61 13.16
C GLU A 52 -7.30 31.86 13.05
N ALA A 53 -7.74 31.49 11.83
CA ALA A 53 -9.00 30.76 11.67
C ALA A 53 -8.92 29.39 12.36
N ALA A 54 -7.80 28.68 12.19
CA ALA A 54 -7.57 27.40 12.86
C ALA A 54 -7.56 27.54 14.39
N THR A 55 -6.94 28.60 14.91
CA THR A 55 -6.89 28.90 16.35
C THR A 55 -8.28 29.17 16.92
N LEU A 56 -9.07 30.04 16.26
CA LEU A 56 -10.44 30.35 16.70
C LEU A 56 -11.34 29.11 16.65
N ARG A 57 -11.18 28.26 15.63
CA ARG A 57 -11.88 26.96 15.55
C ARG A 57 -11.50 26.02 16.69
N ALA A 58 -10.23 25.99 17.09
CA ALA A 58 -9.76 25.18 18.21
C ALA A 58 -10.30 25.67 19.57
N GLN A 59 -10.62 26.97 19.67
CA GLN A 59 -11.29 27.58 20.83
C GLN A 59 -12.80 27.30 20.89
N GLY A 60 -13.35 26.55 19.92
CA GLY A 60 -14.75 26.12 19.91
C GLY A 60 -15.70 27.02 19.11
N LEU A 61 -15.20 28.10 18.51
CA LEU A 61 -16.05 28.98 17.70
C LEU A 61 -16.57 28.26 16.45
N THR A 62 -17.83 28.50 16.12
CA THR A 62 -18.49 28.02 14.91
C THR A 62 -17.88 28.66 13.66
N LYS A 63 -18.10 28.04 12.49
CA LYS A 63 -17.63 28.63 11.22
C LYS A 63 -18.23 30.00 10.94
N ALA A 64 -19.45 30.28 11.41
CA ALA A 64 -20.09 31.58 11.23
C ALA A 64 -19.35 32.67 12.04
N GLU A 65 -19.09 32.40 13.31
CA GLU A 65 -18.38 33.34 14.20
C GLU A 65 -16.95 33.62 13.72
N VAL A 66 -16.24 32.59 13.25
CA VAL A 66 -14.90 32.79 12.68
C VAL A 66 -14.95 33.61 11.38
N ALA A 67 -15.99 33.44 10.56
CA ALA A 67 -16.16 34.21 9.31
C ALA A 67 -16.30 35.69 9.59
N GLU A 68 -17.12 36.00 10.59
CA GLU A 68 -17.40 37.35 11.04
C GLU A 68 -16.15 38.01 11.64
N LEU A 69 -15.47 37.33 12.57
CA LEU A 69 -14.26 37.85 13.23
C LEU A 69 -13.13 38.13 12.24
N LEU A 70 -12.94 37.25 11.24
CA LEU A 70 -11.88 37.41 10.24
C LEU A 70 -12.31 38.22 9.01
N ARG A 71 -13.58 38.65 8.96
CA ARG A 71 -14.20 39.36 7.83
C ARG A 71 -13.97 38.66 6.49
N VAL A 72 -14.21 37.35 6.47
CA VAL A 72 -14.15 36.51 5.26
C VAL A 72 -15.53 35.95 4.92
N PRO A 73 -15.85 35.73 3.64
CA PRO A 73 -17.11 35.09 3.28
C PRO A 73 -17.23 33.70 3.92
N TYR A 74 -18.38 33.39 4.53
CA TYR A 74 -18.63 32.10 5.21
C TYR A 74 -18.27 30.88 4.35
N GLY A 75 -18.64 30.89 3.06
CA GLY A 75 -18.33 29.80 2.13
C GLY A 75 -16.82 29.64 1.83
N SER A 76 -16.00 30.66 2.12
CA SER A 76 -14.55 30.61 1.94
C SER A 76 -13.84 29.89 3.09
N LEU A 77 -14.41 29.87 4.29
CA LEU A 77 -13.80 29.23 5.46
C LEU A 77 -13.60 27.73 5.31
N SER A 78 -14.54 27.02 4.67
CA SER A 78 -14.38 25.59 4.39
C SER A 78 -13.25 25.29 3.39
N ARG A 79 -12.80 26.29 2.62
CA ARG A 79 -11.65 26.20 1.71
C ARG A 79 -10.34 26.70 2.35
N MET A 80 -10.43 27.51 3.39
CA MET A 80 -9.30 28.05 4.15
C MET A 80 -8.84 27.08 5.24
N LEU A 81 -9.80 26.59 6.01
CA LEU A 81 -9.53 25.67 7.10
C LEU A 81 -9.33 24.26 6.55
N PRO A 82 -8.28 23.54 6.98
CA PRO A 82 -8.28 22.09 6.82
C PRO A 82 -9.55 21.53 7.46
N ALA A 83 -10.20 20.58 6.80
CA ALA A 83 -11.34 19.89 7.39
C ALA A 83 -10.93 19.41 8.78
N ALA A 84 -11.73 19.68 9.81
CA ALA A 84 -11.45 19.21 11.16
C ALA A 84 -11.13 17.73 11.06
N HIS A 85 -9.89 17.36 11.37
CA HIS A 85 -9.47 15.97 11.26
C HIS A 85 -10.28 15.19 12.27
N SER A 86 -11.30 14.46 11.78
CA SER A 86 -12.03 13.50 12.59
C SER A 86 -11.01 12.65 13.32
N ALA A 87 -11.01 12.60 14.64
CA ALA A 87 -10.09 11.74 15.40
C ALA A 87 -10.29 10.27 14.99
N THR A 88 -11.53 9.91 14.67
CA THR A 88 -11.96 8.58 14.27
C THR A 88 -11.34 8.15 12.93
N ILE A 89 -10.73 6.97 12.93
CA ILE A 89 -10.21 6.31 11.73
C ILE A 89 -11.40 5.71 10.96
N THR A 90 -11.50 6.01 9.67
CA THR A 90 -12.55 5.45 8.80
C THR A 90 -12.26 4.00 8.41
N ALA A 91 -13.29 3.26 7.96
CA ALA A 91 -13.11 1.88 7.49
C ALA A 91 -12.06 1.75 6.37
N ARG A 92 -12.05 2.68 5.40
CA ARG A 92 -11.04 2.70 4.32
C ARG A 92 -9.63 3.00 4.85
N GLN A 93 -9.51 3.88 5.83
CA GLN A 93 -8.23 4.14 6.48
C GLN A 93 -7.72 2.92 7.24
N ASN A 94 -8.60 2.20 7.95
CA ASN A 94 -8.25 0.93 8.58
C ASN A 94 -7.76 -0.09 7.54
N GLN A 95 -8.49 -0.25 6.43
CA GLN A 95 -8.08 -1.13 5.33
C GLN A 95 -6.68 -0.81 4.78
N VAL A 96 -6.32 0.48 4.64
CA VAL A 96 -4.95 0.88 4.23
C VAL A 96 -3.92 0.50 5.29
N LEU A 97 -4.22 0.73 6.56
CA LEU A 97 -3.31 0.38 7.64
C LEU A 97 -3.13 -1.14 7.73
N ASP A 98 -4.17 -1.93 7.53
CA ASP A 98 -4.10 -3.40 7.51
C ASP A 98 -3.22 -3.87 6.35
N LEU A 99 -3.52 -3.41 5.12
CA LEU A 99 -2.72 -3.74 3.93
C LEU A 99 -1.23 -3.36 4.11
N THR A 100 -0.96 -2.14 4.54
CA THR A 100 0.43 -1.65 4.66
C THR A 100 1.17 -2.30 5.82
N SER A 101 0.47 -2.75 6.88
CA SER A 101 1.07 -3.50 7.98
C SER A 101 1.44 -4.91 7.55
N ASP A 102 0.54 -5.59 6.84
CA ASP A 102 0.75 -6.95 6.30
C ASP A 102 1.90 -6.98 5.30
N MET A 103 1.96 -5.98 4.41
CA MET A 103 2.94 -5.88 3.32
C MET A 103 4.18 -5.04 3.66
N ARG A 104 4.33 -4.58 4.92
CA ARG A 104 5.38 -3.65 5.39
C ARG A 104 5.33 -2.22 4.79
N GLY A 105 4.73 -2.06 3.63
CA GLY A 105 4.44 -0.81 2.95
C GLY A 105 3.96 -1.07 1.53
N VAL A 106 3.24 -0.13 0.93
CA VAL A 106 2.67 -0.30 -0.43
C VAL A 106 2.69 1.02 -1.20
N GLN A 107 2.92 0.98 -2.51
CA GLN A 107 2.82 2.16 -3.36
C GLN A 107 1.37 2.64 -3.51
N VAL A 108 1.17 3.97 -3.55
CA VAL A 108 -0.17 4.58 -3.47
C VAL A 108 -1.11 4.15 -4.63
N ASP A 109 -0.57 3.83 -5.80
CA ASP A 109 -1.38 3.29 -6.90
C ASP A 109 -1.94 1.90 -6.62
N LEU A 110 -1.18 1.05 -5.92
CA LEU A 110 -1.68 -0.25 -5.47
C LEU A 110 -2.70 -0.09 -4.34
N ILE A 111 -2.59 0.94 -3.49
CA ILE A 111 -3.64 1.29 -2.52
C ILE A 111 -4.93 1.69 -3.25
N ALA A 112 -4.82 2.48 -4.33
CA ALA A 112 -5.98 2.82 -5.16
C ALA A 112 -6.63 1.57 -5.76
N ALA A 113 -5.81 0.64 -6.27
CA ALA A 113 -6.27 -0.66 -6.75
C ALA A 113 -6.95 -1.48 -5.64
N TYR A 114 -6.36 -1.55 -4.46
CA TYR A 114 -6.88 -2.30 -3.33
C TYR A 114 -8.25 -1.79 -2.84
N LEU A 115 -8.43 -0.48 -2.72
CA LEU A 115 -9.66 0.14 -2.20
C LEU A 115 -10.76 0.35 -3.27
N ASP A 116 -10.49 -0.02 -4.52
CA ASP A 116 -11.33 0.29 -5.68
C ASP A 116 -11.58 1.79 -5.96
N VAL A 117 -10.66 2.67 -5.56
CA VAL A 117 -10.81 4.14 -5.69
C VAL A 117 -9.91 4.74 -6.77
N GLU A 118 -10.13 6.02 -7.07
CA GLU A 118 -9.23 6.83 -7.88
C GLU A 118 -7.92 7.14 -7.15
N LEU A 119 -6.85 7.35 -7.92
CA LEU A 119 -5.51 7.61 -7.37
C LEU A 119 -5.49 8.84 -6.46
N SER A 120 -6.20 9.91 -6.81
CA SER A 120 -6.30 11.13 -5.99
C SER A 120 -6.94 10.85 -4.62
N THR A 121 -7.99 10.02 -4.59
CA THR A 121 -8.64 9.58 -3.36
C THR A 121 -7.69 8.76 -2.49
N ALA A 122 -6.88 7.87 -3.08
CA ALA A 122 -5.86 7.12 -2.34
C ALA A 122 -4.81 8.06 -1.71
N TYR A 123 -4.32 9.07 -2.45
CA TYR A 123 -3.43 10.09 -1.89
C TYR A 123 -4.05 10.85 -0.72
N ASN A 124 -5.33 11.23 -0.83
CA ASN A 124 -6.02 11.93 0.26
C ASN A 124 -6.15 11.06 1.52
N ILE A 125 -6.46 9.77 1.36
CA ILE A 125 -6.52 8.81 2.47
C ILE A 125 -5.14 8.68 3.13
N VAL A 126 -4.09 8.50 2.32
CA VAL A 126 -2.71 8.37 2.83
C VAL A 126 -2.23 9.65 3.51
N SER A 127 -2.50 10.83 2.93
CA SER A 127 -2.18 12.12 3.55
C SER A 127 -2.85 12.24 4.92
N SER A 128 -4.14 11.93 5.02
CA SER A 128 -4.84 11.97 6.30
C SER A 128 -4.27 11.00 7.33
N LEU A 129 -3.72 9.86 6.92
CA LEU A 129 -3.07 8.91 7.82
C LEU A 129 -1.66 9.38 8.26
N ILE A 130 -0.95 10.11 7.39
CA ILE A 130 0.31 10.79 7.72
C ILE A 130 0.05 11.91 8.73
N ASP A 131 -0.97 12.73 8.51
CA ASP A 131 -1.35 13.83 9.42
C ASP A 131 -1.73 13.31 10.82
N LYS A 132 -2.32 12.11 10.88
CA LYS A 132 -2.62 11.37 12.13
C LYS A 132 -1.40 10.71 12.77
N GLY A 133 -0.22 10.80 12.14
CA GLY A 133 1.02 10.20 12.62
C GLY A 133 1.08 8.68 12.51
N LEU A 134 0.19 8.04 11.76
CA LEU A 134 0.10 6.57 11.65
C LEU A 134 1.00 6.01 10.53
N LEU A 135 1.29 6.83 9.52
CA LEU A 135 2.24 6.52 8.45
C LEU A 135 3.44 7.47 8.50
N PHE A 136 4.57 7.04 7.95
CA PHE A 136 5.68 7.94 7.63
C PHE A 136 5.33 8.84 6.43
N PRO A 137 5.98 10.02 6.26
CA PRO A 137 5.91 10.77 5.03
C PRO A 137 6.17 9.88 3.81
N LEU A 138 5.47 10.14 2.71
CA LEU A 138 5.57 9.36 1.48
C LEU A 138 7.03 9.24 1.00
N ILE A 139 7.50 8.01 0.81
CA ILE A 139 8.88 7.71 0.42
C ILE A 139 8.90 7.29 -1.04
N ARG A 140 9.78 7.87 -1.87
CA ARG A 140 9.97 7.41 -3.24
C ARG A 140 11.22 6.56 -3.34
N VAL A 141 11.04 5.30 -3.72
CA VAL A 141 12.12 4.33 -3.96
C VAL A 141 11.94 3.76 -5.35
N GLY A 142 12.97 3.92 -6.19
CA GLY A 142 13.00 3.41 -7.55
C GLY A 142 11.98 4.08 -8.48
N GLN A 143 11.58 3.33 -9.51
CA GLN A 143 10.54 3.74 -10.44
C GLN A 143 9.14 3.52 -9.85
N GLY A 144 8.18 4.34 -10.26
CA GLY A 144 6.79 4.26 -9.81
C GLY A 144 6.37 5.34 -8.80
N ARG A 145 5.24 5.09 -8.13
CA ARG A 145 4.62 6.03 -7.17
C ARG A 145 5.31 5.94 -5.80
N ALA A 146 5.02 6.93 -4.95
CA ALA A 146 5.54 6.92 -3.59
C ALA A 146 4.90 5.79 -2.76
N TRP A 147 5.63 5.36 -1.74
CA TRP A 147 5.28 4.31 -0.80
C TRP A 147 4.62 4.92 0.43
N ALA A 148 3.50 4.32 0.83
CA ALA A 148 2.89 4.50 2.14
C ALA A 148 3.42 3.40 3.08
N VAL A 149 4.05 3.82 4.16
CA VAL A 149 4.76 2.93 5.10
C VAL A 149 4.22 3.18 6.51
N PRO A 150 3.73 2.16 7.22
CA PRO A 150 3.19 2.34 8.56
C PRO A 150 4.31 2.49 9.58
N LYS A 151 4.07 3.31 10.60
CA LYS A 151 4.93 3.32 11.79
C LYS A 151 4.70 2.07 12.61
N LYS A 152 5.69 1.65 13.40
CA LYS A 152 5.54 0.46 14.27
C LYS A 152 4.34 0.54 15.20
N GLU A 153 3.95 1.73 15.68
CA GLU A 153 2.79 1.92 16.55
C GLU A 153 1.47 1.65 15.82
N ALA A 154 1.41 1.92 14.52
CA ALA A 154 0.24 1.62 13.69
C ALA A 154 0.19 0.15 13.26
N ALA A 155 1.37 -0.44 12.99
CA ALA A 155 1.49 -1.81 12.50
C ALA A 155 1.39 -2.88 13.59
N SER A 156 2.02 -2.67 14.75
CA SER A 156 2.11 -3.70 15.81
C SER A 156 0.75 -4.22 16.29
N PRO A 157 -0.26 -3.36 16.56
CA PRO A 157 -1.58 -3.85 16.99
C PRO A 157 -2.31 -4.66 15.93
N ARG A 158 -2.03 -4.44 14.65
CA ARG A 158 -2.69 -5.12 13.52
C ARG A 158 -2.12 -6.50 13.27
N VAL A 159 -0.81 -6.61 13.36
CA VAL A 159 -0.14 -7.90 13.15
C VAL A 159 -0.12 -8.75 14.42
N GLY A 160 -0.27 -8.13 15.61
CA GLY A 160 -0.34 -8.85 16.88
C GLY A 160 1.02 -9.07 17.56
N TRP A 161 2.09 -8.46 17.05
CA TRP A 161 3.42 -8.48 17.67
C TRP A 161 4.12 -7.14 17.47
N ARG A 162 5.14 -6.88 18.30
CA ARG A 162 5.94 -5.65 18.19
C ARG A 162 6.75 -5.67 16.90
N THR A 163 6.46 -4.75 16.01
CA THR A 163 7.18 -4.58 14.75
C THR A 163 8.38 -3.65 14.92
N LYS A 164 9.40 -3.82 14.06
CA LYS A 164 10.43 -2.81 13.83
C LYS A 164 9.93 -1.85 12.74
N ASP A 165 10.35 -0.59 12.84
CA ASP A 165 10.20 0.34 11.72
C ASP A 165 10.91 -0.25 10.51
N TRP A 166 10.27 -0.14 9.35
CA TRP A 166 10.74 -0.68 8.09
C TRP A 166 10.66 0.42 7.04
N ALA A 167 11.53 0.36 6.04
CA ALA A 167 11.47 1.23 4.88
C ALA A 167 11.76 0.41 3.61
N PRO A 168 11.10 0.74 2.49
CA PRO A 168 11.39 0.10 1.22
C PRO A 168 12.84 0.39 0.83
N SER A 169 13.53 -0.64 0.33
CA SER A 169 14.89 -0.48 -0.21
C SER A 169 14.87 -0.62 -1.72
N MET A 170 15.82 0.02 -2.41
CA MET A 170 15.99 -0.14 -3.87
C MET A 170 16.15 -1.61 -4.29
N MET A 171 16.69 -2.44 -3.40
CA MET A 171 16.94 -3.85 -3.63
C MET A 171 15.64 -4.66 -3.70
N TRP A 172 14.65 -4.35 -2.86
CA TRP A 172 13.43 -5.17 -2.70
C TRP A 172 12.16 -4.51 -3.24
N ALA A 173 12.19 -3.20 -3.51
CA ALA A 173 11.00 -2.44 -3.91
C ALA A 173 10.20 -3.05 -5.07
N ASN A 174 10.87 -3.64 -6.07
CA ASN A 174 10.18 -4.27 -7.20
C ASN A 174 9.49 -5.57 -6.80
N HIS A 175 10.12 -6.39 -5.95
CA HIS A 175 9.57 -7.65 -5.44
C HIS A 175 8.44 -7.38 -4.44
N ASP A 176 8.63 -6.43 -3.51
CA ASP A 176 7.58 -5.99 -2.58
C ASP A 176 6.35 -5.47 -3.34
N ARG A 177 6.56 -4.68 -4.40
CA ARG A 177 5.48 -4.19 -5.27
C ARG A 177 4.77 -5.36 -5.94
N ALA A 178 5.51 -6.29 -6.52
CA ALA A 178 4.96 -7.44 -7.23
C ALA A 178 4.16 -8.36 -6.30
N THR A 179 4.64 -8.59 -5.08
CA THR A 179 3.91 -9.34 -4.05
C THR A 179 2.63 -8.63 -3.63
N ALA A 180 2.65 -7.30 -3.50
CA ALA A 180 1.44 -6.52 -3.26
C ALA A 180 0.45 -6.60 -4.44
N GLN A 181 0.92 -6.59 -5.69
CA GLN A 181 0.08 -6.83 -6.88
C GLN A 181 -0.58 -8.22 -6.81
N ALA A 182 0.21 -9.27 -6.52
CA ALA A 182 -0.26 -10.64 -6.37
C ALA A 182 -1.37 -10.75 -5.32
N ARG A 183 -1.14 -10.22 -4.11
CA ARG A 183 -2.14 -10.16 -3.04
C ARG A 183 -3.44 -9.49 -3.52
N ILE A 184 -3.34 -8.31 -4.14
CA ILE A 184 -4.50 -7.53 -4.56
C ILE A 184 -5.28 -8.24 -5.67
N MET A 185 -4.60 -8.79 -6.68
CA MET A 185 -5.29 -9.42 -7.80
C MET A 185 -5.92 -10.77 -7.45
N LEU A 186 -5.30 -11.51 -6.52
CA LEU A 186 -5.79 -12.83 -6.13
C LEU A 186 -6.96 -12.77 -5.12
N VAL A 187 -6.93 -11.81 -4.17
CA VAL A 187 -7.93 -11.77 -3.09
C VAL A 187 -8.57 -10.41 -2.83
N GLY A 188 -8.13 -9.36 -3.52
CA GLY A 188 -8.68 -8.02 -3.33
C GLY A 188 -8.49 -7.51 -1.90
N SER A 189 -9.58 -7.08 -1.27
CA SER A 189 -9.59 -6.51 0.08
C SER A 189 -9.92 -7.49 1.21
N ASP A 190 -10.06 -8.77 0.91
CA ASP A 190 -10.38 -9.80 1.91
C ASP A 190 -9.12 -10.20 2.71
N PRO A 191 -9.02 -9.85 4.00
CA PRO A 191 -7.86 -10.17 4.82
C PRO A 191 -7.81 -11.67 5.21
N HIS A 192 -8.93 -12.39 5.16
CA HIS A 192 -8.99 -13.80 5.60
C HIS A 192 -8.51 -14.78 4.53
N ARG A 193 -8.26 -14.28 3.32
CA ARG A 193 -7.83 -15.10 2.18
C ARG A 193 -6.35 -14.96 1.85
N TRP A 194 -5.59 -14.21 2.65
CA TRP A 194 -4.17 -14.03 2.46
C TRP A 194 -3.38 -14.17 3.77
N VAL A 195 -2.25 -14.85 3.72
CA VAL A 195 -1.25 -14.85 4.80
C VAL A 195 0.04 -14.29 4.22
N SER A 196 0.58 -13.21 4.79
CA SER A 196 1.77 -12.56 4.22
C SER A 196 3.06 -13.30 4.62
N GLU A 197 4.11 -13.18 3.80
CA GLU A 197 5.47 -13.64 4.14
C GLU A 197 5.92 -13.16 5.52
N ARG A 198 5.52 -11.94 5.93
CA ARG A 198 5.79 -11.40 7.26
C ARG A 198 5.18 -12.26 8.37
N GLN A 199 3.92 -12.70 8.21
CA GLN A 199 3.24 -13.58 9.16
C GLN A 199 3.83 -15.00 9.13
N LEU A 200 4.12 -15.52 7.94
CA LEU A 200 4.74 -16.84 7.76
C LEU A 200 6.11 -16.90 8.44
N ARG A 201 6.96 -15.91 8.18
CA ARG A 201 8.28 -15.77 8.81
C ARG A 201 8.16 -15.68 10.33
N ARG A 202 7.26 -14.83 10.84
CA ARG A 202 7.08 -14.67 12.29
C ARG A 202 6.75 -15.99 12.97
N ARG A 203 5.82 -16.74 12.39
CA ARG A 203 5.43 -18.07 12.90
C ARG A 203 6.60 -19.05 12.86
N ALA A 204 7.33 -19.08 11.75
CA ALA A 204 8.51 -19.95 11.61
C ALA A 204 9.61 -19.60 12.63
N GLU A 205 9.85 -18.31 12.90
CA GLU A 205 10.76 -17.84 13.95
C GLU A 205 10.31 -18.28 15.35
N GLU A 206 9.01 -18.21 15.65
CA GLU A 206 8.45 -18.66 16.93
C GLU A 206 8.63 -20.17 17.15
N ILE A 207 8.46 -20.96 16.09
CA ILE A 207 8.67 -22.41 16.13
C ILE A 207 10.15 -22.76 16.29
N ALA A 208 11.03 -22.13 15.51
CA ALA A 208 12.47 -22.32 15.65
C ALA A 208 12.95 -21.95 17.07
N ALA A 209 12.45 -20.84 17.63
CA ALA A 209 12.74 -20.44 19.00
C ALA A 209 12.25 -21.48 20.03
N ALA A 210 11.06 -22.05 19.83
CA ALA A 210 10.53 -23.11 20.69
C ALA A 210 11.38 -24.40 20.61
N ALA A 211 11.93 -24.71 19.44
CA ALA A 211 12.84 -25.84 19.22
C ALA A 211 14.29 -25.58 19.67
N ARG A 212 14.63 -24.34 20.07
CA ARG A 212 16.01 -23.88 20.36
C ARG A 212 16.95 -23.95 19.15
N ASP A 213 16.40 -23.86 17.94
CA ASP A 213 17.16 -23.82 16.69
C ASP A 213 17.39 -22.37 16.23
N ALA A 214 18.49 -22.15 15.51
CA ALA A 214 18.72 -20.88 14.83
C ALA A 214 17.76 -20.75 13.64
N ALA A 215 16.96 -19.69 13.62
CA ALA A 215 16.02 -19.39 12.54
C ALA A 215 16.75 -18.84 11.30
N GLU A 216 17.51 -19.70 10.63
CA GLU A 216 18.23 -19.36 9.40
C GLU A 216 17.45 -19.85 8.18
N PHE A 217 16.74 -18.92 7.53
CA PHE A 217 15.93 -19.20 6.35
C PHE A 217 16.71 -18.99 5.05
N SER A 218 16.42 -19.84 4.06
CA SER A 218 16.80 -19.60 2.67
C SER A 218 16.05 -18.36 2.15
N SER A 219 16.64 -17.65 1.19
CA SER A 219 15.99 -16.54 0.51
C SER A 219 16.06 -16.73 -1.00
N SER A 220 15.16 -16.08 -1.75
CA SER A 220 15.16 -16.12 -3.20
C SER A 220 16.47 -15.62 -3.83
N ARG A 221 17.20 -14.72 -3.16
CA ARG A 221 18.47 -14.13 -3.65
C ARG A 221 19.71 -14.93 -3.26
N GLU A 222 19.70 -15.54 -2.08
CA GLU A 222 20.75 -16.44 -1.60
C GLU A 222 20.12 -17.79 -1.28
N PRO A 223 19.75 -18.57 -2.30
CA PRO A 223 19.18 -19.89 -2.08
C PRO A 223 20.25 -20.79 -1.48
N ARG A 224 19.96 -21.32 -0.28
CA ARG A 224 20.89 -22.19 0.46
C ARG A 224 20.30 -23.60 0.58
N PRO A 225 20.99 -24.63 0.06
CA PRO A 225 20.55 -26.02 0.21
C PRO A 225 20.31 -26.38 1.69
N GLY A 226 19.22 -27.09 1.96
CA GLY A 226 18.90 -27.60 3.29
C GLY A 226 18.42 -26.56 4.31
N ARG A 227 18.27 -25.28 3.93
CA ARG A 227 17.69 -24.24 4.81
C ARG A 227 16.17 -24.15 4.61
N PRO A 228 15.38 -23.92 5.68
CA PRO A 228 13.94 -23.72 5.56
C PRO A 228 13.61 -22.53 4.65
N HIS A 229 12.59 -22.70 3.81
CA HIS A 229 12.11 -21.67 2.88
C HIS A 229 10.83 -21.02 3.41
N ILE A 230 10.64 -19.73 3.12
CA ILE A 230 9.42 -19.00 3.44
C ILE A 230 8.83 -18.46 2.15
N HIS A 231 7.58 -18.82 1.88
CA HIS A 231 6.82 -18.33 0.72
C HIS A 231 6.52 -16.83 0.81
N ASP A 232 6.36 -16.17 -0.35
CA ASP A 232 6.02 -14.74 -0.44
C ASP A 232 4.61 -14.43 0.10
N GLY A 233 3.73 -15.43 0.10
CA GLY A 233 2.47 -15.41 0.82
C GLY A 233 1.65 -16.65 0.54
N TRP A 234 0.56 -16.84 1.28
CA TRP A 234 -0.41 -17.91 1.02
C TRP A 234 -1.74 -17.31 0.63
N VAL A 235 -2.44 -17.98 -0.27
CA VAL A 235 -3.74 -17.55 -0.79
C VAL A 235 -4.79 -18.63 -0.62
N LEU A 236 -5.95 -18.24 -0.08
CA LEU A 236 -7.14 -19.10 -0.05
C LEU A 236 -7.94 -18.86 -1.32
N ARG A 237 -7.96 -19.85 -2.22
CA ARG A 237 -8.65 -19.76 -3.51
C ARG A 237 -9.59 -20.93 -3.73
N LYS A 238 -10.56 -20.72 -4.62
CA LYS A 238 -11.52 -21.76 -4.98
C LYS A 238 -10.92 -22.64 -6.07
N THR A 239 -10.68 -23.91 -5.76
CA THR A 239 -10.19 -24.93 -6.69
C THR A 239 -11.19 -26.09 -6.65
N ASN A 240 -11.65 -26.55 -7.82
CA ASN A 240 -12.61 -27.66 -7.94
C ASN A 240 -13.90 -27.52 -7.08
N GLY A 241 -14.32 -26.29 -6.79
CA GLY A 241 -15.51 -26.04 -5.98
C GLY A 241 -15.25 -25.74 -4.50
N GLU A 242 -14.04 -26.00 -4.00
CA GLU A 242 -13.69 -25.88 -2.58
C GLU A 242 -12.64 -24.79 -2.33
N LEU A 243 -12.64 -24.20 -1.13
CA LEU A 243 -11.62 -23.24 -0.73
C LEU A 243 -10.39 -23.99 -0.21
N GLN A 244 -9.26 -23.80 -0.89
CA GLN A 244 -8.00 -24.46 -0.57
C GLN A 244 -6.86 -23.44 -0.48
N TRP A 245 -5.93 -23.67 0.44
CA TRP A 245 -4.75 -22.84 0.60
C TRP A 245 -3.67 -23.21 -0.41
N TRP A 246 -3.09 -22.19 -1.02
CA TRP A 246 -2.00 -22.31 -1.98
C TRP A 246 -0.84 -21.43 -1.55
N ALA A 247 0.38 -21.94 -1.67
CA ALA A 247 1.59 -21.14 -1.52
C ALA A 247 1.77 -20.27 -2.76
N VAL A 248 2.32 -19.06 -2.58
CA VAL A 248 2.60 -18.11 -3.65
C VAL A 248 4.08 -17.74 -3.62
N GLU A 249 4.71 -17.81 -4.78
CA GLU A 249 6.06 -17.33 -5.05
C GLU A 249 6.00 -16.27 -6.15
N VAL A 250 6.74 -15.19 -5.98
CA VAL A 250 6.84 -14.10 -6.96
C VAL A 250 8.28 -14.00 -7.46
N GLU A 251 8.48 -14.36 -8.72
CA GLU A 251 9.82 -14.37 -9.32
C GLU A 251 9.93 -13.31 -10.42
N LEU A 252 10.87 -12.38 -10.26
CA LEU A 252 10.98 -11.22 -11.14
C LEU A 252 12.15 -11.29 -12.11
N THR A 253 13.12 -12.15 -11.82
CA THR A 253 14.40 -12.19 -12.52
C THR A 253 14.78 -13.62 -12.78
N ARG A 254 15.32 -13.89 -13.96
CA ARG A 254 15.78 -15.22 -14.29
C ARG A 254 17.02 -15.53 -13.47
N LYS A 255 16.94 -16.57 -12.65
CA LYS A 255 18.08 -17.11 -11.91
C LYS A 255 18.91 -18.03 -12.80
N TRP A 256 20.14 -18.28 -12.36
CA TRP A 256 20.92 -19.42 -12.86
C TRP A 256 20.17 -20.72 -12.59
N SER A 257 20.39 -21.74 -13.43
CA SER A 257 19.66 -23.00 -13.33
C SER A 257 19.78 -23.66 -11.95
N THR A 258 21.00 -23.69 -11.39
CA THR A 258 21.28 -24.25 -10.06
C THR A 258 20.53 -23.51 -8.95
N ASP A 259 20.50 -22.18 -9.02
CA ASP A 259 19.84 -21.35 -8.02
C ASP A 259 18.31 -21.50 -8.09
N MET A 260 17.78 -21.64 -9.31
CA MET A 260 16.35 -21.93 -9.51
C MET A 260 15.99 -23.32 -8.99
N ASP A 261 16.83 -24.32 -9.23
CA ASP A 261 16.61 -25.69 -8.74
C ASP A 261 16.58 -25.71 -7.20
N ILE A 262 17.53 -25.02 -6.54
CA ILE A 262 17.56 -24.91 -5.07
C ILE A 262 16.31 -24.16 -4.57
N ALA A 263 15.95 -23.04 -5.20
CA ALA A 263 14.80 -22.24 -4.79
C ALA A 263 13.48 -23.02 -4.92
N LEU A 264 13.26 -23.70 -6.06
CA LEU A 264 12.05 -24.48 -6.30
C LEU A 264 11.96 -25.69 -5.37
N GLN A 265 13.08 -26.40 -5.15
CA GLN A 265 13.11 -27.50 -4.17
C GLN A 265 12.79 -27.01 -2.75
N GLY A 266 13.32 -25.85 -2.37
CA GLY A 266 13.00 -25.21 -1.09
C GLY A 266 11.51 -24.88 -0.97
N ALA A 267 10.93 -24.25 -1.99
CA ALA A 267 9.51 -23.92 -2.03
C ALA A 267 8.62 -25.18 -1.95
N MET A 268 8.90 -26.19 -2.76
CA MET A 268 8.17 -27.46 -2.75
C MET A 268 8.25 -28.16 -1.39
N ARG A 269 9.42 -28.22 -0.76
CA ARG A 269 9.57 -28.84 0.58
C ARG A 269 8.86 -28.02 1.66
N ALA A 270 8.82 -26.69 1.52
CA ALA A 270 8.13 -25.82 2.46
C ALA A 270 6.61 -26.01 2.45
N THR A 271 6.03 -26.54 1.37
CA THR A 271 4.59 -26.87 1.37
C THR A 271 4.24 -28.02 2.33
N GLN A 272 5.17 -28.96 2.52
CA GLN A 272 5.03 -30.07 3.48
C GLN A 272 5.50 -29.71 4.89
N SER A 273 6.51 -28.84 4.98
CA SER A 273 7.35 -28.68 6.16
C SER A 273 7.10 -27.38 6.91
N ALA A 274 6.04 -26.62 6.61
CA ALA A 274 5.72 -25.42 7.35
C ALA A 274 4.82 -25.75 8.57
N PRO A 275 5.34 -25.98 9.79
CA PRO A 275 4.59 -25.61 10.97
C PRO A 275 4.33 -24.09 10.85
N PRO A 276 3.07 -23.63 10.95
CA PRO A 276 2.01 -24.23 11.77
C PRO A 276 0.98 -25.15 11.08
N PHE A 277 1.20 -25.65 9.86
CA PHE A 277 0.14 -26.35 9.13
C PHE A 277 0.06 -27.86 9.34
N ARG A 278 0.93 -28.45 10.18
CA ARG A 278 0.72 -29.82 10.70
C ARG A 278 -0.62 -29.99 11.44
N GLN A 279 -1.35 -28.91 11.75
CA GLN A 279 -2.65 -28.97 12.42
C GLN A 279 -3.77 -28.12 11.79
N VAL A 280 -3.60 -27.47 10.63
CA VAL A 280 -4.65 -26.52 10.15
C VAL A 280 -5.09 -26.66 8.69
N THR A 281 -4.26 -27.01 7.70
CA THR A 281 -4.71 -27.37 6.34
C THR A 281 -3.49 -27.70 5.48
N GLU A 282 -3.50 -28.83 4.79
CA GLU A 282 -2.49 -29.13 3.77
C GLU A 282 -2.58 -28.08 2.66
N LEU A 283 -1.43 -27.56 2.22
CA LEU A 283 -1.38 -26.70 1.04
C LEU A 283 -1.73 -27.55 -0.18
N ALA A 284 -2.77 -27.16 -0.91
CA ALA A 284 -3.21 -27.89 -2.09
C ALA A 284 -2.30 -27.65 -3.31
N GLY A 285 -1.54 -26.55 -3.30
CA GLY A 285 -0.66 -26.24 -4.42
C GLY A 285 0.32 -25.10 -4.20
N LEU A 286 1.20 -24.94 -5.19
CA LEU A 286 2.23 -23.92 -5.28
C LEU A 286 2.05 -23.12 -6.58
N LEU A 287 1.81 -21.82 -6.42
CA LEU A 287 1.63 -20.88 -7.51
C LEU A 287 2.87 -20.00 -7.67
N TYR A 288 3.54 -20.08 -8.82
CA TYR A 288 4.59 -19.17 -9.24
C TYR A 288 4.02 -18.07 -10.14
N LEU A 289 4.09 -16.82 -9.66
CA LEU A 289 3.82 -15.63 -10.44
C LEU A 289 5.14 -15.06 -10.95
N CYS A 290 5.38 -15.23 -12.23
CA CYS A 290 6.64 -14.87 -12.86
C CYS A 290 6.49 -13.57 -13.64
N ARG A 291 7.53 -12.74 -13.66
CA ARG A 291 7.62 -11.61 -14.59
C ARG A 291 8.43 -12.02 -15.81
N THR A 292 7.82 -11.96 -17.00
CA THR A 292 8.36 -12.35 -18.31
C THR A 292 8.38 -13.86 -18.59
N SER A 293 8.25 -14.21 -19.86
CA SER A 293 8.38 -15.58 -20.37
C SER A 293 9.70 -16.23 -20.02
N SER A 294 10.82 -15.49 -20.07
CA SER A 294 12.15 -16.04 -19.75
C SER A 294 12.28 -16.54 -18.31
N VAL A 295 11.57 -15.91 -17.36
CA VAL A 295 11.50 -16.38 -15.96
C VAL A 295 10.62 -17.61 -15.85
N MET A 296 9.45 -17.60 -16.50
CA MET A 296 8.55 -18.75 -16.54
C MET A 296 9.24 -19.99 -17.12
N ASP A 297 9.95 -19.85 -18.24
CA ASP A 297 10.71 -20.93 -18.86
C ASP A 297 11.76 -21.49 -17.91
N GLY A 298 12.42 -20.61 -17.14
CA GLY A 298 13.40 -21.00 -16.12
C GLY A 298 12.77 -21.84 -15.00
N VAL A 299 11.61 -21.42 -14.49
CA VAL A 299 10.85 -22.15 -13.47
C VAL A 299 10.35 -23.49 -14.02
N THR A 300 9.71 -23.49 -15.19
CA THR A 300 9.23 -24.72 -15.85
C THR A 300 10.36 -25.71 -16.11
N ALA A 301 11.52 -25.23 -16.56
CA ALA A 301 12.68 -26.08 -16.74
C ALA A 301 13.19 -26.67 -15.42
N ALA A 302 13.11 -25.92 -14.31
CA ALA A 302 13.48 -26.42 -12.98
C ALA A 302 12.51 -27.49 -12.47
N VAL A 303 11.21 -27.37 -12.78
CA VAL A 303 10.21 -28.42 -12.50
C VAL A 303 10.61 -29.75 -13.15
N GLY A 304 11.01 -29.70 -14.43
CA GLY A 304 11.48 -30.90 -15.15
C GLY A 304 12.79 -31.50 -14.63
N ARG A 305 13.51 -30.78 -13.74
CA ARG A 305 14.75 -31.24 -13.10
C ARG A 305 14.57 -31.56 -11.61
N LEU A 306 13.34 -31.57 -11.10
CA LEU A 306 13.10 -31.87 -9.69
C LEU A 306 13.62 -33.27 -9.34
N PRO A 307 14.37 -33.41 -8.22
CA PRO A 307 14.71 -34.71 -7.67
C PRO A 307 13.46 -35.55 -7.39
N GLY A 308 13.55 -36.87 -7.52
CA GLY A 308 12.39 -37.77 -7.40
C GLY A 308 11.64 -37.67 -6.05
N ASP A 309 12.35 -37.41 -4.95
CA ASP A 309 11.75 -37.17 -3.63
C ASP A 309 10.90 -35.89 -3.59
N VAL A 310 11.35 -34.84 -4.29
CA VAL A 310 10.64 -33.56 -4.36
C VAL A 310 9.52 -33.59 -5.40
N ALA A 311 9.73 -34.27 -6.52
CA ALA A 311 8.71 -34.47 -7.55
C ALA A 311 7.54 -35.36 -7.06
N ALA A 312 7.76 -36.19 -6.04
CA ALA A 312 6.73 -37.01 -5.42
C ALA A 312 5.87 -36.25 -4.38
N ILE A 313 6.15 -34.97 -4.12
CA ILE A 313 5.32 -34.13 -3.26
C ILE A 313 3.97 -33.89 -3.97
N ASP A 314 2.90 -34.46 -3.40
CA ASP A 314 1.54 -34.39 -3.95
C ASP A 314 0.90 -33.03 -3.71
N ILE A 315 1.29 -32.06 -4.53
CA ILE A 315 0.68 -30.73 -4.59
C ILE A 315 0.49 -30.33 -6.06
N ASP A 316 -0.54 -29.54 -6.32
CA ASP A 316 -0.68 -28.92 -7.62
C ASP A 316 0.41 -27.84 -7.84
N PHE A 317 0.90 -27.71 -9.07
CA PHE A 317 1.87 -26.68 -9.43
C PHE A 317 1.36 -25.83 -10.60
N GLU A 318 1.38 -24.51 -10.43
CA GLU A 318 0.92 -23.56 -11.45
C GLU A 318 1.95 -22.44 -11.65
N THR A 319 2.24 -22.11 -12.91
CA THR A 319 3.03 -20.93 -13.29
C THR A 319 2.18 -19.98 -14.12
N ARG A 320 2.21 -18.69 -13.80
CA ARG A 320 1.49 -17.65 -14.54
C ARG A 320 2.36 -16.42 -14.77
N ASP A 321 2.03 -15.64 -15.79
CA ASP A 321 2.61 -14.33 -16.00
C ASP A 321 1.91 -13.29 -15.10
N LEU A 322 2.68 -12.68 -14.20
CA LEU A 322 2.21 -11.69 -13.24
C LEU A 322 1.67 -10.43 -13.93
N ASP A 323 2.33 -9.97 -15.00
CA ASP A 323 2.00 -8.69 -15.63
C ASP A 323 0.76 -8.83 -16.53
N ASP A 324 0.57 -9.99 -17.17
CA ASP A 324 -0.67 -10.33 -17.89
C ASP A 324 -1.86 -10.44 -16.92
N ASP A 325 -1.67 -11.17 -15.80
CA ASP A 325 -2.71 -11.31 -14.77
C ASP A 325 -3.11 -9.97 -14.17
N TRP A 326 -2.11 -9.13 -13.86
CA TRP A 326 -2.33 -7.79 -13.34
C TRP A 326 -3.08 -6.91 -14.35
N SER A 327 -2.71 -6.98 -15.62
CA SER A 327 -3.39 -6.25 -16.70
C SER A 327 -4.84 -6.71 -16.87
N ALA A 328 -5.08 -8.02 -16.86
CA ALA A 328 -6.44 -8.58 -16.91
C ALA A 328 -7.28 -8.20 -15.68
N PHE A 329 -6.68 -8.17 -14.49
CA PHE A 329 -7.33 -7.68 -13.28
C PHE A 329 -7.77 -6.21 -13.41
N LEU A 330 -6.88 -5.34 -13.89
CA LEU A 330 -7.19 -3.93 -14.09
C LEU A 330 -8.26 -3.72 -15.17
N ALA A 331 -8.24 -4.50 -16.26
CA ALA A 331 -9.25 -4.47 -17.31
C ALA A 331 -10.65 -4.84 -16.76
N ARG A 332 -10.77 -5.99 -16.08
CA ARG A 332 -12.05 -6.43 -15.46
C ARG A 332 -12.61 -5.38 -14.48
N ARG A 333 -11.73 -4.73 -13.73
CA ARG A 333 -12.11 -3.63 -12.82
C ARG A 333 -12.64 -2.43 -13.60
N ALA A 334 -11.94 -2.00 -14.66
CA ALA A 334 -12.37 -0.87 -15.48
C ALA A 334 -13.74 -1.13 -16.12
N GLU A 335 -13.96 -2.34 -16.64
CA GLU A 335 -15.25 -2.79 -17.18
C GLU A 335 -16.36 -2.74 -16.12
N ARG A 336 -16.11 -3.25 -14.90
CA ARG A 336 -17.07 -3.17 -13.80
C ARG A 336 -17.46 -1.73 -13.48
N LYS A 337 -16.46 -0.83 -13.35
CA LYS A 337 -16.72 0.60 -13.09
C LYS A 337 -17.51 1.27 -14.21
N ALA A 338 -17.20 0.96 -15.45
CA ALA A 338 -17.94 1.47 -16.61
C ALA A 338 -19.40 0.99 -16.59
N ALA A 339 -19.64 -0.29 -16.28
CA ALA A 339 -20.98 -0.86 -16.17
C ALA A 339 -21.80 -0.23 -15.02
N GLU A 340 -21.19 0.00 -13.85
CA GLU A 340 -21.83 0.68 -12.72
C GLU A 340 -22.19 2.13 -13.04
N LYS A 341 -21.30 2.86 -13.72
CA LYS A 341 -21.56 4.22 -14.18
C LYS A 341 -22.73 4.25 -15.16
N ALA A 342 -22.74 3.37 -16.16
CA ALA A 342 -23.82 3.27 -17.13
C ALA A 342 -25.18 2.96 -16.47
N LYS A 343 -25.20 2.08 -15.45
CA LYS A 343 -26.42 1.80 -14.65
C LYS A 343 -26.90 3.04 -13.88
N ARG A 344 -25.99 3.81 -13.30
CA ARG A 344 -26.32 5.05 -12.57
C ARG A 344 -26.89 6.10 -13.51
N ASP A 345 -26.29 6.29 -14.68
CA ASP A 345 -26.74 7.28 -15.66
C ASP A 345 -28.15 6.95 -16.18
N LYS A 346 -28.43 5.66 -16.44
CA LYS A 346 -29.79 5.18 -16.80
C LYS A 346 -30.84 5.43 -15.71
N ARG A 347 -30.47 5.27 -14.42
CA ARG A 347 -31.38 5.56 -13.29
C ARG A 347 -31.71 7.05 -13.15
N ILE A 348 -30.74 7.92 -13.42
CA ILE A 348 -30.95 9.38 -13.37
C ILE A 348 -31.85 9.84 -14.52
N HIS A 349 -31.70 9.26 -15.71
CA HIS A 349 -32.55 9.58 -16.86
C HIS A 349 -34.01 9.15 -16.65
N THR A 350 -34.23 7.92 -16.19
CA THR A 350 -35.59 7.40 -15.90
C THR A 350 -36.30 8.17 -14.78
N SER A 351 -35.57 8.66 -13.76
CA SER A 351 -36.18 9.51 -12.73
C SER A 351 -36.62 10.90 -13.23
N LYS A 352 -36.00 11.39 -14.32
CA LYS A 352 -36.36 12.69 -14.92
C LYS A 352 -37.50 12.60 -15.92
N GLU A 353 -37.74 11.44 -16.52
CA GLU A 353 -38.89 11.20 -17.42
C GLU A 353 -40.16 10.81 -16.64
N ALA A 354 -40.03 10.41 -15.37
CA ALA A 354 -41.14 10.07 -14.48
C ALA A 354 -41.55 11.19 -13.51
N SER A 355 -41.02 12.40 -13.68
CA SER A 355 -41.43 13.64 -12.98
C SER A 355 -41.95 14.63 -14.01
#